data_AF-A0A9P7F6C5-F1
#
_entry.id   AF-A0A9P7F6C5-F1
#
_cell.length_a   1.000
_cell.length_b   1.000
_cell.length_c   1.000
_cell.angle_alpha   90.00
_cell.angle_beta   90.00
_cell.angle_gamma   90.00
#
_symmetry.space_group_name_H-M   'P 1'
#
loop_
_entity.id
_entity.type
_entity.pdbx_description
1 polymer ?
#
loop_
_entity_poly.entity_id
_entity_poly.type
_entity_poly.pdbx_seq_one_letter_code
_entity_poly.pdbx_strand_id
1 'polypeptide(L)' 'LKAKARWQRWEEELSLVQHEMGWTVSWFRYKEEEWHRRYKKSVKPGHQAYAHQQMCLWGKFGSEAENSFKEKMIVVT' A
#
# COMPACT_ATOMS: atom_id res chain seq x y z
N LEU A 1 -16.88 23.71 -24.71
CA LEU A 1 -15.47 23.24 -24.71
C LEU A 1 -14.83 23.23 -23.30
N LYS A 2 -14.82 24.34 -22.53
CA LYS A 2 -14.21 24.39 -21.18
C LYS A 2 -14.84 23.45 -20.13
N ALA A 3 -16.17 23.30 -20.13
CA ALA A 3 -16.86 22.41 -19.19
C ALA A 3 -16.49 20.94 -19.43
N LYS A 4 -16.51 20.49 -20.69
CA LYS A 4 -16.11 19.14 -21.10
C LYS A 4 -14.65 18.84 -20.71
N ALA A 5 -13.72 19.74 -21.01
CA ALA A 5 -12.32 19.56 -20.66
C ALA A 5 -12.08 19.44 -19.13
N ARG A 6 -12.84 20.19 -18.31
CA ARG A 6 -12.78 20.05 -16.84
C ARG A 6 -13.34 18.71 -16.39
N TRP A 7 -14.46 18.29 -16.95
CA TRP A 7 -15.08 17.01 -16.60
C TRP A 7 -14.14 15.83 -16.93
N GLN A 8 -13.52 15.83 -18.11
CA GLN A 8 -12.55 14.79 -18.50
C GLN A 8 -11.32 14.75 -17.58
N ARG A 9 -10.81 15.92 -17.18
CA ARG A 9 -9.73 15.98 -16.19
C ARG A 9 -10.14 15.37 -14.85
N TRP A 10 -11.32 15.69 -14.35
CA TRP A 10 -11.81 15.10 -13.09
C TRP A 10 -11.96 13.59 -13.17
N GLU A 11 -12.41 13.07 -14.31
CA GLU A 11 -12.50 11.62 -14.56
C GLU A 11 -11.11 10.95 -14.56
N GLU A 12 -10.13 11.58 -15.21
CA GLU A 12 -8.73 11.13 -15.21
C GLU A 12 -8.12 11.13 -13.80
N GLU A 13 -8.24 12.25 -13.08
CA GLU A 13 -7.72 12.40 -11.71
C GLU A 13 -8.37 11.40 -10.75
N LEU A 14 -9.68 11.17 -10.88
CA LEU A 14 -10.35 10.14 -10.09
C LEU A 14 -9.71 8.78 -10.37
N SER A 15 -9.60 8.38 -11.63
CA SER A 15 -8.98 7.10 -12.00
C SER A 15 -7.55 6.97 -11.45
N LEU A 16 -6.71 8.01 -11.57
CA LEU A 16 -5.35 8.01 -11.05
C LEU A 16 -5.33 7.79 -9.54
N VAL A 17 -6.12 8.56 -8.77
CA VAL A 17 -6.19 8.44 -7.31
C VAL A 17 -6.63 7.04 -6.88
N GLN A 18 -7.57 6.41 -7.60
CA GLN A 18 -8.01 5.04 -7.30
C GLN A 18 -6.89 4.01 -7.51
N HIS A 19 -6.03 4.20 -8.51
CA HIS A 19 -4.85 3.35 -8.72
C HIS A 19 -3.79 3.61 -7.65
N GLU A 20 -3.52 4.87 -7.31
CA GLU A 20 -2.56 5.25 -6.27
C GLU A 20 -2.92 4.66 -4.90
N MET A 21 -4.22 4.59 -4.57
CA MET A 21 -4.70 3.89 -3.37
C MET A 21 -4.33 2.40 -3.39
N GLY A 22 -4.54 1.72 -4.53
CA GLY A 22 -4.15 0.32 -4.70
C GLY A 22 -2.64 0.10 -4.63
N TRP A 23 -1.85 1.00 -5.23
CA TRP A 23 -0.38 0.98 -5.14
C TRP A 23 0.11 1.21 -3.72
N THR A 24 -0.55 2.08 -2.95
CA THR A 24 -0.22 2.34 -1.54
C THR A 24 -0.37 1.07 -0.70
N VAL A 25 -1.48 0.34 -0.84
CA VAL A 25 -1.70 -0.95 -0.16
C VAL A 25 -0.63 -1.97 -0.58
N SER A 26 -0.38 -2.08 -1.89
CA SER A 26 0.61 -3.00 -2.44
C SER A 26 2.02 -2.71 -1.93
N TRP A 27 2.37 -1.43 -1.78
CA TRP A 27 3.65 -0.99 -1.25
C TRP A 27 3.83 -1.39 0.22
N PHE A 28 2.81 -1.22 1.06
CA PHE A 28 2.88 -1.64 2.46
C PHE A 28 3.07 -3.16 2.60
N ARG A 29 2.34 -3.96 1.80
CA ARG A 29 2.52 -5.42 1.76
C ARG A 29 3.94 -5.79 1.30
N TYR A 30 4.43 -5.16 0.24
CA TYR A 30 5.81 -5.35 -0.21
C TYR A 30 6.84 -5.04 0.89
N LYS A 31 6.62 -3.96 1.67
CA LYS A 31 7.49 -3.61 2.79
C LYS A 31 7.44 -4.62 3.93
N GLU A 32 6.26 -5.11 4.29
CA GLU A 32 6.12 -6.19 5.26
C GLU A 32 6.93 -7.43 4.82
N GLU A 33 6.79 -7.85 3.56
CA GLU A 33 7.54 -8.97 3.00
C GLU A 33 9.05 -8.72 2.98
N GLU A 34 9.49 -7.50 2.68
CA GLU A 34 10.89 -7.09 2.75
C GLU A 34 11.48 -7.31 4.14
N TRP A 35 10.73 -6.92 5.19
CA TRP A 35 11.13 -7.15 6.57
C TRP A 35 11.04 -8.61 6.99
N HIS A 36 10.07 -9.37 6.49
CA HIS A 36 9.99 -10.81 6.69
C HIS A 36 11.21 -11.54 6.11
N ARG A 37 11.67 -11.15 4.92
CA ARG A 37 12.91 -11.67 4.34
C ARG A 37 14.13 -11.34 5.22
N ARG A 38 14.18 -10.15 5.81
CA ARG A 38 15.26 -9.74 6.73
C ARG A 38 15.22 -10.51 8.04
N TYR A 39 14.03 -10.73 8.61
CA TYR A 39 13.82 -11.56 9.80
C TYR A 39 14.42 -12.96 9.59
N LYS A 40 14.07 -13.62 8.47
CA LYS A 40 14.57 -14.96 8.12
C LYS A 40 16.09 -15.04 7.96
N LYS A 41 16.72 -13.97 7.46
CA LYS A 41 18.18 -13.90 7.27
C LYS A 41 18.94 -13.54 8.55
N SER A 42 18.24 -13.08 9.58
CA SER A 42 18.89 -12.59 10.79
C SER A 42 19.26 -13.73 11.73
N VAL A 43 20.50 -13.71 12.23
CA VAL A 43 21.03 -14.66 13.20
C VAL A 43 20.92 -14.14 14.64
N LYS A 44 20.98 -12.81 14.84
CA LYS A 44 20.96 -12.21 16.18
C LYS A 44 19.51 -12.07 16.67
N PRO A 45 19.20 -12.46 17.92
CA PRO A 45 17.86 -12.32 18.49
C PRO A 45 17.34 -10.88 18.46
N GLY A 46 18.19 -9.88 18.76
CA GLY A 46 17.79 -8.47 18.73
C GLY A 46 17.39 -7.97 17.34
N HIS A 47 18.10 -8.40 16.29
CA HIS A 47 17.76 -8.07 14.92
C HIS A 47 16.46 -8.76 14.48
N GLN A 48 16.22 -10.00 14.93
CA GLN A 48 14.96 -10.70 14.68
C GLN A 48 13.79 -9.98 15.37
N ALA A 49 13.96 -9.57 16.63
CA ALA A 49 12.94 -8.81 17.37
C ALA A 49 12.57 -7.51 16.65
N TYR A 50 13.58 -6.74 16.20
CA TYR A 50 13.34 -5.51 15.45
C TYR A 50 12.66 -5.77 14.09
N ALA A 51 13.15 -6.75 13.32
CA ALA A 51 12.56 -7.09 12.03
C ALA A 51 11.10 -7.55 12.16
N HIS A 52 10.79 -8.33 13.21
CA HIS A 52 9.42 -8.73 13.52
C HIS A 52 8.53 -7.54 13.84
N GLN A 53 9.00 -6.59 14.67
CA GLN A 53 8.25 -5.36 14.95
C GLN A 53 7.96 -4.57 13.67
N GLN A 54 8.93 -4.48 12.76
CA GLN A 54 8.73 -3.83 11.46
C GLN A 54 7.68 -4.55 10.62
N MET A 55 7.72 -5.89 10.54
CA MET A 55 6.67 -6.66 9.85
C MET A 55 5.28 -6.30 10.37
N CYS A 56 5.08 -6.33 11.70
CA CYS A 56 3.79 -5.99 12.31
C CYS A 56 3.35 -4.56 11.98
N LEU A 57 4.28 -3.60 11.99
CA LEU A 57 3.99 -2.19 11.67
C LEU A 57 3.50 -2.05 10.21
N TRP A 58 4.24 -2.62 9.26
CA TRP A 58 3.89 -2.52 7.85
C TRP A 58 2.63 -3.31 7.51
N GLY A 59 2.41 -4.48 8.12
CA GLY A 59 1.17 -5.24 7.97
C GLY A 59 -0.05 -4.49 8.52
N LYS A 60 0.12 -3.76 9.63
CA LYS A 60 -0.93 -2.88 10.18
C LYS A 60 -1.27 -1.75 9.21
N PHE A 61 -0.28 -1.06 8.65
CA PHE A 61 -0.53 -0.03 7.64
C PHE A 61 -1.20 -0.58 6.39
N GLY A 62 -0.78 -1.76 5.91
CA GLY A 62 -1.42 -2.45 4.79
C GLY A 62 -2.89 -2.73 5.06
N SER A 63 -3.20 -3.28 6.23
CA SER A 63 -4.56 -3.62 6.66
C SER A 63 -5.44 -2.38 6.84
N GLU A 64 -4.93 -1.32 7.47
CA GLU A 64 -5.66 -0.07 7.66
C GLU A 64 -5.93 0.64 6.33
N ALA A 65 -4.94 0.68 5.43
CA ALA A 65 -5.10 1.27 4.11
C ALA A 65 -6.11 0.48 3.25
N GLU A 66 -6.01 -0.85 3.24
CA GLU A 66 -6.95 -1.71 2.52
C GLU A 66 -8.38 -1.51 3.03
N ASN A 67 -8.60 -1.54 4.35
CA ASN A 67 -9.91 -1.30 4.94
C ASN A 67 -10.46 0.11 4.60
N SER A 68 -9.58 1.11 4.54
CA SER A 68 -9.95 2.50 4.23
C SER A 68 -10.23 2.73 2.74
N PHE A 69 -9.61 1.94 1.85
CA PHE A 69 -9.65 2.12 0.40
C PHE A 69 -10.48 1.08 -0.37
N LYS A 70 -10.89 -0.02 0.25
CA LYS A 70 -11.51 -1.19 -0.42
C LYS A 70 -12.63 -0.86 -1.43
N GLU A 71 -13.44 0.16 -1.16
CA GLU A 71 -14.58 0.56 -2.02
C GLU A 71 -14.21 1.65 -3.04
N LYS A 72 -13.02 2.24 -2.88
CA LYS A 72 -12.54 3.39 -3.66
C LYS A 72 -11.46 2.98 -4.65
N MET A 73 -10.73 1.90 -4.40
CA MET A 73 -9.64 1.45 -5.26
C MET A 73 -10.15 0.76 -6.54
N ILE A 74 -9.40 0.91 -7.62
CA ILE A 74 -9.56 0.04 -8.80
C ILE A 74 -8.79 -1.25 -8.51
N VAL A 75 -9.48 -2.39 -8.55
CA VAL A 75 -8.83 -3.70 -8.43
C VAL A 75 -8.05 -3.95 -9.71
N VAL A 76 -6.72 -3.80 -9.65
CA VAL A 76 -5.83 -4.25 -10.73
C VAL A 76 -5.86 -5.78 -10.68
N THR A 77 -6.72 -6.36 -11.53
CA THR A 77 -6.94 -7.82 -11.66
C THR A 77 -5.92 -8.42 -12.60
#